data_AF-A0A2V9N842-F1
#
_entry.id   AF-A0A2V9N842-F1
#
_cell.length_a   1.000
_cell.length_b   1.000
_cell.length_c   1.000
_cell.angle_alpha   90.00
_cell.angle_beta   90.00
_cell.angle_gamma   90.00
#
_symmetry.space_group_name_H-M   'P 1'
#
loop_
_entity.id
_entity.type
_entity.pdbx_description
1 polymer ?
#
loop_
_entity_poly.entity_id
_entity_poly.type
_entity_poly.pdbx_seq_one_letter_code
_entity_poly.pdbx_strand_id
1 'polypeptide(L)'
;MKSFLRKGLIVLSTAAVPAGMFAAPLPSSVRPAIPADVQQLICVDYRALKNSDTAQKLKEQVLPENLKQFETALKGIGVSTDRDVDTLSFISYRQPKQGVQIVGAAQGVFSLKTVMARLKLKKIKPTKYHDSDIYPMSDG
;
A
#
# COMPACT_ATOMS: atom_id res chain seq x y z
N MET A 1 43.87 -48.71 -19.71
CA MET A 1 43.42 -47.80 -20.79
C MET A 1 41.89 -47.78 -20.82
N LYS A 2 41.28 -46.59 -20.69
CA LYS A 2 39.86 -46.23 -20.96
C LYS A 2 38.83 -46.92 -20.04
N SER A 3 38.03 -46.26 -19.19
CA SER A 3 37.24 -45.07 -19.46
C SER A 3 36.95 -44.25 -18.18
N PHE A 4 37.64 -43.12 -18.05
CA PHE A 4 37.40 -42.04 -17.09
C PHE A 4 36.24 -41.13 -17.55
N LEU A 5 35.09 -41.71 -17.94
CA LEU A 5 34.05 -40.97 -18.66
C LEU A 5 32.62 -41.30 -18.19
N ARG A 6 32.40 -41.28 -16.87
CA ARG A 6 31.06 -41.36 -16.25
C ARG A 6 30.86 -40.34 -15.12
N LYS A 7 31.53 -39.18 -15.19
CA LYS A 7 31.36 -38.04 -14.28
C LYS A 7 30.88 -36.79 -15.03
N GLY A 8 29.80 -36.92 -15.79
CA GLY A 8 29.33 -35.84 -16.65
C GLY A 8 27.83 -35.86 -16.85
N LEU A 9 27.05 -35.69 -15.77
CA LEU A 9 25.70 -35.12 -15.82
C LEU A 9 25.15 -34.86 -14.41
N ILE A 10 25.82 -34.02 -13.61
CA ILE A 10 25.13 -33.37 -12.49
C ILE A 10 24.42 -32.17 -13.09
N VAL A 11 23.13 -32.36 -13.35
CA VAL A 11 22.21 -31.37 -13.88
C VAL A 11 22.17 -30.17 -12.93
N LEU A 12 22.63 -29.07 -13.49
CA LEU A 12 22.60 -27.70 -13.02
C LEU A 12 21.13 -27.24 -12.80
N SER A 13 20.61 -27.43 -11.59
CA SER A 13 19.29 -26.90 -11.18
C SER A 13 19.31 -26.39 -9.73
N THR A 14 20.28 -25.55 -9.39
CA THR A 14 20.29 -24.77 -8.13
C THR A 14 20.73 -23.35 -8.41
N ALA A 15 19.80 -22.55 -8.92
CA ALA A 15 19.79 -21.10 -8.74
C ALA A 15 18.34 -20.62 -8.95
N ALA A 16 17.44 -21.05 -8.08
CA ALA A 16 16.28 -20.23 -7.78
C ALA A 16 16.84 -18.94 -7.17
N VAL A 17 17.02 -17.91 -7.99
CA VAL A 17 17.22 -16.55 -7.50
C VAL A 17 15.84 -16.15 -6.97
N PRO A 18 15.63 -16.05 -5.64
CA PRO A 18 14.55 -15.20 -5.19
C PRO A 18 14.94 -13.82 -5.68
N ALA A 19 14.26 -13.33 -6.71
CA ALA A 19 14.21 -11.90 -6.97
C ALA A 19 13.50 -11.29 -5.76
N GLY A 20 14.27 -11.11 -4.68
CA GLY A 20 13.86 -10.31 -3.55
C GLY A 20 13.43 -9.00 -4.14
N MET A 21 12.13 -8.72 -4.05
CA MET A 21 11.61 -7.41 -4.35
C MET A 21 12.29 -6.47 -3.39
N PHE A 22 13.33 -5.82 -3.90
CA PHE A 22 14.03 -4.78 -3.17
C PHE A 22 12.98 -3.72 -2.87
N ALA A 23 12.66 -3.57 -1.58
CA ALA A 23 12.34 -2.26 -1.06
C ALA A 23 13.58 -1.41 -1.36
N ALA A 24 13.60 -0.76 -2.53
CA ALA A 24 14.73 0.03 -2.95
C ALA A 24 14.93 1.11 -1.88
N PRO A 25 16.12 1.22 -1.26
CA PRO A 25 16.34 2.22 -0.25
C PRO A 25 16.08 3.59 -0.86
N LEU A 26 15.33 4.43 -0.14
CA LEU A 26 15.03 5.78 -0.59
C LEU A 26 16.33 6.48 -1.00
N PRO A 27 16.37 7.09 -2.20
CA PRO A 27 17.53 7.83 -2.66
C PRO A 27 17.91 8.86 -1.59
N SER A 28 19.21 9.07 -1.36
CA SER A 28 19.69 10.01 -0.35
C SER A 28 19.18 11.45 -0.55
N SER A 29 18.80 11.81 -1.79
CA SER A 29 18.17 13.08 -2.13
C SER A 29 16.74 13.25 -1.62
N VAL A 30 16.01 12.16 -1.36
CA VAL A 30 14.60 12.19 -0.93
C VAL A 30 14.47 12.14 0.60
N ARG A 31 15.45 11.57 1.31
CA ARG A 31 15.43 11.45 2.78
C ARG A 31 15.27 12.79 3.52
N PRO A 32 15.90 13.91 3.12
CA PRO A 32 15.74 15.19 3.81
C PRO A 32 14.33 15.78 3.66
N ALA A 33 13.57 15.37 2.64
CA ALA A 33 12.22 15.85 2.39
C ALA A 33 11.16 15.12 3.23
N ILE A 34 11.52 14.00 3.88
CA ILE A 34 10.63 13.24 4.75
C ILE A 34 10.81 13.77 6.18
N PRO A 35 9.74 14.26 6.84
CA PRO A 35 9.82 14.70 8.22
C PRO A 35 10.34 13.60 9.15
N ALA A 36 11.14 13.95 10.15
CA ALA A 36 11.76 12.99 11.08
C ALA A 36 10.75 12.15 11.87
N ASP A 37 9.52 12.64 12.02
CA ASP A 37 8.44 11.97 12.73
C ASP A 37 7.80 10.84 11.90
N VAL A 38 8.09 10.75 10.60
CA VAL A 38 7.61 9.67 9.73
C VAL A 38 8.42 8.41 9.96
N GLN A 39 7.75 7.37 10.44
CA GLN A 39 8.36 6.05 10.66
C GLN A 39 8.31 5.19 9.39
N GLN A 40 7.21 5.28 8.63
CA GLN A 40 7.03 4.48 7.42
C GLN A 40 6.17 5.23 6.40
N LEU A 41 6.63 5.23 5.15
CA LEU A 41 5.90 5.70 3.98
C LEU A 41 5.67 4.49 3.06
N ILE A 42 4.42 4.18 2.73
CA ILE A 42 4.07 3.11 1.79
C ILE A 42 3.24 3.74 0.68
N CYS A 43 3.72 3.72 -0.56
CA CYS A 43 2.97 4.15 -1.72
C CYS A 43 2.75 2.94 -2.62
N VAL A 44 1.48 2.64 -2.92
CA VAL A 44 1.09 1.47 -3.70
C VAL A 44 0.33 1.93 -4.93
N ASP A 45 0.84 1.58 -6.11
CA ASP A 45 0.16 1.81 -7.39
C ASP A 45 -0.78 0.64 -7.70
N TYR A 46 -2.08 0.84 -7.48
CA TYR A 46 -3.10 -0.17 -7.72
C TYR A 46 -3.34 -0.41 -9.21
N ARG A 47 -2.98 0.51 -10.11
CA ARG A 47 -3.13 0.31 -11.56
C ARG A 47 -2.16 -0.76 -12.05
N ALA A 48 -0.91 -0.70 -11.59
CA ALA A 48 0.09 -1.71 -11.88
C ALA A 48 -0.26 -3.05 -11.21
N LEU A 49 -0.78 -3.03 -9.97
CA LEU A 49 -1.18 -4.24 -9.24
C LEU A 49 -2.33 -5.02 -9.92
N LYS A 50 -3.32 -4.33 -10.50
CA LYS A 50 -4.47 -4.95 -11.18
C LYS A 50 -4.05 -5.86 -12.34
N ASN A 51 -2.96 -5.51 -13.02
CA ASN A 51 -2.50 -6.22 -14.21
C ASN A 51 -1.55 -7.40 -13.89
N SER A 52 -1.34 -7.75 -12.61
CA SER A 52 -0.40 -8.80 -12.22
C SER A 52 -0.92 -9.68 -11.07
N ASP A 53 -1.14 -10.96 -11.36
CA ASP A 53 -1.58 -11.96 -10.37
C ASP A 53 -0.57 -12.13 -9.22
N THR A 54 0.72 -12.02 -9.51
CA THR A 54 1.78 -12.08 -8.49
C THR A 54 1.69 -10.89 -7.55
N ALA A 55 1.40 -9.71 -8.09
CA ALA A 55 1.33 -8.48 -7.32
C ALA A 55 0.07 -8.44 -6.43
N GLN A 56 -1.04 -9.06 -6.84
CA GLN A 56 -2.22 -9.25 -5.99
C GLN A 56 -1.94 -10.18 -4.79
N LYS A 57 -1.19 -11.27 -5.00
CA LYS A 57 -0.78 -12.16 -3.88
C LYS A 57 0.17 -11.46 -2.91
N LEU A 58 1.06 -10.61 -3.41
CA LEU A 58 1.93 -9.78 -2.58
C LEU A 58 1.16 -8.72 -1.81
N LYS A 59 0.09 -8.17 -2.41
CA LYS A 59 -0.85 -7.28 -1.71
C LYS A 59 -1.40 -7.98 -0.44
N GLU A 60 -1.78 -9.24 -0.52
CA GLU A 60 -2.36 -9.95 0.64
C GLU A 60 -1.34 -10.23 1.75
N GLN A 61 -0.07 -10.45 1.38
CA GLN A 61 1.01 -10.84 2.30
C GLN A 61 1.80 -9.67 2.90
N VAL A 62 1.95 -8.57 2.14
CA VAL A 62 2.85 -7.45 2.50
C VAL A 62 2.09 -6.25 3.06
N LEU A 63 0.78 -6.16 2.83
CA LEU A 63 -0.01 -5.07 3.41
C LEU A 63 -0.22 -5.28 4.91
N PRO A 64 0.20 -4.30 5.76
CA PRO A 64 -0.10 -4.33 7.18
C PRO A 64 -1.60 -4.32 7.45
N GLU A 65 -2.01 -4.80 8.64
CA GLU A 65 -3.42 -4.96 9.01
C GLU A 65 -4.23 -3.66 8.92
N ASN A 66 -3.62 -2.53 9.30
CA ASN A 66 -4.21 -1.19 9.21
C ASN A 66 -4.64 -0.81 7.78
N LEU A 67 -3.94 -1.37 6.80
CA LEU A 67 -4.17 -1.12 5.38
C LEU A 67 -5.43 -1.87 4.90
N LYS A 68 -5.64 -3.10 5.40
CA LYS A 68 -6.87 -3.87 5.15
C LYS A 68 -8.10 -3.20 5.80
N GLN A 69 -7.92 -2.61 6.97
CA GLN A 69 -8.96 -1.81 7.63
C GLN A 69 -9.31 -0.57 6.80
N PHE A 70 -8.31 0.13 6.25
CA PHE A 70 -8.54 1.26 5.36
C PHE A 70 -9.28 0.87 4.07
N GLU A 71 -8.89 -0.23 3.41
CA GLU A 71 -9.63 -0.75 2.25
C GLU A 71 -11.10 -1.07 2.61
N THR A 72 -11.34 -1.61 3.81
CA THR A 72 -12.68 -1.92 4.32
C THR A 72 -13.48 -0.64 4.57
N ALA A 73 -12.85 0.41 5.10
CA ALA A 73 -13.45 1.72 5.29
C ALA A 73 -13.86 2.34 3.94
N LEU A 74 -12.98 2.29 2.94
CA LEU A 74 -13.24 2.75 1.57
C LEU A 74 -14.43 2.01 0.94
N LYS A 75 -14.45 0.68 1.03
CA LYS A 75 -15.59 -0.13 0.57
C LYS A 75 -16.89 0.29 1.29
N GLY A 76 -16.81 0.59 2.58
CA GLY A 76 -17.94 1.06 3.38
C GLY A 76 -18.52 2.41 2.97
N ILE A 77 -17.74 3.27 2.31
CA ILE A 77 -18.21 4.55 1.75
C ILE A 77 -18.55 4.46 0.25
N GLY A 78 -18.48 3.26 -0.33
CA GLY A 78 -18.81 3.02 -1.74
C GLY A 78 -17.66 3.23 -2.71
N VAL A 79 -16.41 3.23 -2.23
CA VAL A 79 -15.20 3.26 -3.05
C VAL A 79 -14.66 1.83 -3.20
N SER A 80 -14.54 1.35 -4.43
CA SER A 80 -13.93 0.07 -4.75
C SER A 80 -12.43 0.24 -5.00
N THR A 81 -11.59 -0.42 -4.21
CA THR A 81 -10.13 -0.42 -4.39
C THR A 81 -9.70 -0.95 -5.76
N ASP A 82 -10.48 -1.87 -6.32
CA ASP A 82 -10.12 -2.57 -7.55
C ASP A 82 -10.55 -1.79 -8.80
N ARG A 83 -11.52 -0.88 -8.68
CA ARG A 83 -12.04 -0.09 -9.80
C ARG A 83 -11.70 1.38 -9.70
N ASP A 84 -11.94 1.96 -8.53
CA ASP A 84 -12.00 3.41 -8.37
C ASP A 84 -10.68 3.98 -7.83
N VAL A 85 -9.84 3.16 -7.20
CA VAL A 85 -8.52 3.57 -6.66
C VAL A 85 -7.43 3.30 -7.67
N ASP A 86 -6.60 4.32 -7.89
CA ASP A 86 -5.39 4.28 -8.70
C ASP A 86 -4.14 4.15 -7.82
N THR A 87 -4.07 4.92 -6.75
CA THR A 87 -2.92 4.94 -5.84
C THR A 87 -3.39 5.02 -4.41
N LEU A 88 -2.73 4.26 -3.55
CA LEU A 88 -2.99 4.23 -2.12
C LEU A 88 -1.68 4.51 -1.38
N SER A 89 -1.69 5.58 -0.59
CA SER A 89 -0.51 6.06 0.13
C SER A 89 -0.77 6.05 1.62
N PHE A 90 0.19 5.55 2.40
CA PHE A 90 0.15 5.51 3.86
C PHE A 90 1.38 6.17 4.44
N ILE A 91 1.14 6.93 5.50
CA ILE A 91 2.19 7.52 6.30
C ILE A 91 1.94 7.14 7.75
N SER A 92 2.93 6.50 8.35
CA SER A 92 2.98 6.21 9.77
C SER A 92 3.83 7.28 10.46
N TYR A 93 3.23 7.99 11.40
CA TYR A 93 3.87 9.02 12.21
C TYR A 93 4.04 8.52 13.64
N ARG A 94 5.18 8.84 14.25
CA ARG A 94 5.38 8.67 15.68
C ARG A 94 4.93 9.93 16.40
N GLN A 95 3.86 9.84 17.18
CA GLN A 95 3.48 10.90 18.11
C GLN A 95 4.07 10.63 19.50
N PRO A 96 4.78 11.61 20.11
CA PRO A 96 5.47 11.41 21.37
C PRO A 96 4.60 10.91 22.54
N LYS A 97 3.28 11.14 22.49
CA LYS A 97 2.34 10.80 23.57
C LYS A 97 1.24 9.80 23.18
N GLN A 98 0.96 9.64 21.89
CA GLN A 98 -0.16 8.82 21.39
C GLN A 98 0.30 7.57 20.64
N GLY A 99 1.61 7.33 20.53
CA GLY A 99 2.16 6.17 19.85
C GLY A 99 2.23 6.36 18.34
N VAL A 100 1.98 5.31 17.57
CA VAL A 100 2.05 5.36 16.11
C VAL A 100 0.67 5.70 15.55
N GLN A 101 0.55 6.83 14.86
CA GLN A 101 -0.66 7.20 14.10
C GLN A 101 -0.44 6.95 12.61
N ILE A 102 -1.45 6.44 11.93
CA ILE A 102 -1.38 6.14 10.50
C ILE A 102 -2.41 6.99 9.76
N VAL A 103 -1.96 7.65 8.69
CA VAL A 103 -2.82 8.40 7.79
C VAL A 103 -2.77 7.74 6.42
N GLY A 104 -3.95 7.36 5.91
CA GLY A 104 -4.12 6.78 4.58
C GLY A 104 -4.78 7.78 3.64
N ALA A 105 -4.26 7.89 2.42
CA ALA A 105 -4.84 8.68 1.34
C ALA A 105 -5.08 7.78 0.12
N ALA A 106 -6.32 7.77 -0.37
CA ALA A 106 -6.68 7.12 -1.62
C ALA A 106 -6.83 8.18 -2.72
N GLN A 107 -6.19 7.93 -3.85
CA GLN A 107 -6.35 8.72 -5.07
C GLN A 107 -6.98 7.86 -6.15
N GLY A 108 -7.92 8.44 -6.88
CA GLY A 108 -8.55 7.82 -8.04
C GLY A 108 -9.83 8.55 -8.44
N VAL A 109 -10.68 7.86 -9.20
CA VAL A 109 -11.92 8.41 -9.74
C VAL A 109 -13.09 7.95 -8.87
N PHE A 110 -13.51 8.80 -7.95
CA PHE A 110 -14.58 8.48 -7.00
C PHE A 110 -15.92 9.11 -7.43
N SER A 111 -17.01 8.35 -7.31
CA SER A 111 -18.36 8.91 -7.44
C SER A 111 -18.69 9.79 -6.23
N LEU A 112 -18.50 11.10 -6.37
CA LEU A 112 -18.76 12.05 -5.28
C LEU A 112 -20.19 11.92 -4.73
N LYS A 113 -21.19 11.72 -5.60
CA LYS A 113 -22.59 11.54 -5.18
C LYS A 113 -22.76 10.32 -4.28
N THR A 114 -22.15 9.19 -4.64
CA THR A 114 -22.24 7.95 -3.86
C THR A 114 -21.51 8.07 -2.54
N VAL A 115 -20.28 8.62 -2.57
CA VAL A 115 -19.45 8.81 -1.39
C VAL A 115 -20.14 9.74 -0.40
N MET A 116 -20.59 10.92 -0.83
CA MET A 116 -21.26 11.88 0.04
C MET A 116 -22.55 11.33 0.66
N ALA A 117 -23.34 10.56 -0.11
CA ALA A 117 -24.53 9.90 0.40
C ALA A 117 -24.18 8.89 1.51
N ARG A 118 -23.13 8.08 1.32
CA ARG A 118 -22.67 7.08 2.30
C ARG A 118 -22.04 7.72 3.53
N LEU A 119 -21.28 8.80 3.37
CA LEU A 119 -20.73 9.57 4.48
C LEU A 119 -21.84 10.16 5.35
N LYS A 120 -22.87 10.73 4.71
CA LYS A 120 -24.06 11.24 5.40
C LYS A 120 -24.81 10.13 6.16
N LEU A 121 -24.98 8.95 5.54
CA LEU A 121 -25.60 7.78 6.18
C LEU A 121 -24.82 7.31 7.41
N LYS A 122 -23.49 7.31 7.33
CA LYS A 122 -22.59 6.96 8.44
C LYS A 122 -22.40 8.09 9.46
N LYS A 123 -23.03 9.26 9.25
CA LYS A 123 -22.90 10.46 10.10
C LYS A 123 -21.44 10.94 10.25
N ILE A 124 -20.59 10.66 9.24
CA ILE A 124 -19.21 11.12 9.22
C ILE A 124 -19.21 12.59 8.81
N LYS A 125 -18.76 13.45 9.72
CA LYS A 125 -18.69 14.91 9.51
C LYS A 125 -17.31 15.30 8.99
N PRO A 126 -17.23 16.22 8.03
CA PRO A 126 -15.94 16.75 7.61
C PRO A 126 -15.32 17.64 8.69
N THR A 127 -14.00 17.63 8.73
CA THR A 127 -13.18 18.64 9.41
C THR A 127 -12.59 19.55 8.34
N LYS A 128 -12.84 20.86 8.44
CA LYS A 128 -12.29 21.85 7.51
C LYS A 128 -10.78 21.97 7.73
N TYR A 129 -10.02 21.87 6.65
CA TYR A 129 -8.59 22.17 6.61
C TYR A 129 -8.30 23.06 5.41
N HIS A 130 -8.04 24.34 5.67
CA HIS A 130 -8.04 25.39 4.64
C HIS A 130 -9.33 25.33 3.80
N ASP A 131 -9.21 25.20 2.48
CA ASP A 131 -10.33 25.13 1.56
C ASP A 131 -10.87 23.70 1.36
N SER A 132 -10.23 22.70 1.98
CA SER A 132 -10.57 21.27 1.82
C SER A 132 -11.37 20.72 2.99
N ASP A 133 -12.29 19.80 2.68
CA ASP A 133 -13.03 19.03 3.68
C ASP A 133 -12.37 17.66 3.86
N ILE A 134 -11.86 17.40 5.07
CA ILE A 134 -11.24 16.12 5.44
C ILE A 134 -12.27 15.27 6.17
N TYR A 135 -12.57 14.09 5.65
CA TYR A 135 -13.49 13.16 6.29
C TYR A 135 -12.70 12.06 7.01
N PRO A 136 -12.88 11.90 8.34
CA PRO A 136 -12.22 10.81 9.07
C PRO A 136 -12.78 9.46 8.59
N MET A 137 -11.89 8.49 8.41
CA MET A 137 -12.22 7.18 7.86
C MET A 137 -11.83 6.11 8.88
N SER A 138 -12.81 5.53 9.58
CA SER A 138 -12.58 4.58 10.67
C SER A 138 -11.58 5.11 11.70
N ASP A 139 -10.67 4.29 12.23
CA ASP A 139 -9.67 4.63 13.27
C ASP A 139 -8.56 5.60 12.77
N GLY A 140 -8.85 6.45 11.78
CA GLY A 140 -7.96 7.43 11.17
C GLY A 140 -8.64 8.76 10.89
#